data_AF-A0A3E2NHP0-F1
#
_entry.id   AF-A0A3E2NHP0-F1
#
_cell.length_a   1.000
_cell.length_b   1.000
_cell.length_c   1.000
_cell.angle_alpha   90.00
_cell.angle_beta   90.00
_cell.angle_gamma   90.00
#
_symmetry.space_group_name_H-M   'P 1'
#
loop_
_entity.id
_entity.type
_entity.pdbx_description
1 polymer ?
#
loop_
_entity_poly.entity_id
_entity_poly.type
_entity_poly.pdbx_seq_one_letter_code
_entity_poly.pdbx_strand_id
1 'polypeptide(L)'
;MALHPFEHEVIFNDPRNKAMDSTSTTGWKVTKKKGSLSGVGVSVSGAGAYAEMSGNFSFTLKHMESSRKYNKMVNDYKISGGVSGFWSWLTFGANASTHKEEIQEALKEMSSSEEVNGTVEVKLMVTGLYPNVQVDASAYVLVLQITDDQGSTATVFSDTAPKNDVGAQDENYNNLPVKDNESTIVL
;
A
#
# COMPACT_ATOMS: atom_id res chain seq x y z
N MET A 1 -4.42 -7.53 -12.24
CA MET A 1 -3.33 -7.07 -11.37
C MET A 1 -2.84 -8.26 -10.54
N ALA A 2 -1.55 -8.57 -10.57
CA ALA A 2 -0.95 -9.54 -9.66
C ALA A 2 -0.47 -8.79 -8.39
N LEU A 3 -0.87 -9.26 -7.22
CA LEU A 3 -0.45 -8.69 -5.93
C LEU A 3 0.70 -9.51 -5.36
N HIS A 4 1.84 -8.88 -5.10
CA HIS A 4 2.96 -9.53 -4.42
C HIS A 4 3.02 -9.09 -2.95
N PRO A 5 3.10 -10.04 -2.00
CA PRO A 5 3.19 -9.72 -0.58
C PRO A 5 4.55 -9.12 -0.23
N PHE A 6 4.56 -8.14 0.69
CA PHE A 6 5.75 -7.80 1.47
C PHE A 6 5.65 -8.43 2.86
N GLU A 7 6.79 -8.80 3.45
CA GLU A 7 6.93 -9.61 4.69
C GLU A 7 6.55 -8.89 6.00
N HIS A 8 5.79 -7.80 5.95
CA HIS A 8 5.36 -7.11 7.16
C HIS A 8 3.84 -7.16 7.30
N GLU A 9 3.42 -7.77 8.40
CA GLU A 9 2.02 -8.03 8.77
C GLU A 9 1.74 -7.41 10.13
N VAL A 10 0.61 -6.72 10.27
CA VAL A 10 0.11 -6.24 11.55
C VAL A 10 -1.15 -7.04 11.91
N ILE A 11 -1.10 -7.71 13.06
CA ILE A 11 -2.21 -8.51 13.58
C ILE A 11 -2.82 -7.78 14.78
N PHE A 12 -4.07 -7.37 14.63
CA PHE A 12 -4.86 -6.76 15.70
C PHE A 12 -5.56 -7.87 16.47
N ASN A 13 -4.80 -8.53 17.38
CA ASN A 13 -5.18 -9.54 18.39
C ASN A 13 -4.12 -10.66 18.49
N ASP A 14 -2.83 -10.33 18.69
CA ASP A 14 -1.81 -11.37 18.91
C ASP A 14 -2.03 -12.08 20.27
N PRO A 15 -2.35 -13.39 20.29
CA PRO A 15 -2.57 -14.15 21.53
C PRO A 15 -1.31 -14.29 22.40
N ARG A 16 -0.13 -13.84 21.94
CA ARG A 16 1.12 -13.81 22.72
C ARG A 16 1.18 -12.65 23.71
N ASN A 17 0.27 -11.67 23.64
CA ASN A 17 0.11 -10.61 24.63
C ASN A 17 -1.04 -10.96 25.59
N LYS A 18 -0.80 -11.91 26.50
CA LYS A 18 -1.80 -12.38 27.46
C LYS A 18 -1.99 -11.42 28.64
N ALA A 19 -3.11 -10.70 28.65
CA ALA A 19 -3.97 -10.56 29.84
C ALA A 19 -5.37 -10.05 29.44
N MET A 20 -6.38 -10.74 29.97
CA MET A 20 -7.80 -10.38 30.07
C MET A 20 -8.76 -10.52 28.87
N ASP A 21 -9.61 -11.52 29.08
CA ASP A 21 -11.05 -11.62 28.83
C ASP A 21 -11.56 -12.25 27.52
N SER A 22 -12.34 -13.31 27.73
CA SER A 22 -12.83 -14.27 26.76
C SER A 22 -14.22 -13.86 26.26
N THR A 23 -14.32 -12.73 25.55
CA THR A 23 -15.52 -12.38 24.78
C THR A 23 -15.14 -11.56 23.54
N SER A 24 -15.41 -12.11 22.35
CA SER A 24 -15.23 -11.52 21.00
C SER A 24 -13.79 -11.47 20.43
N THR A 25 -13.35 -12.60 19.87
CA THR A 25 -12.16 -12.68 18.99
C THR A 25 -12.45 -12.09 17.60
N THR A 26 -12.68 -10.79 17.50
CA THR A 26 -12.71 -10.06 16.22
C THR A 26 -11.29 -9.62 15.85
N GLY A 27 -10.52 -10.56 15.30
CA GLY A 27 -9.14 -10.30 14.86
C GLY A 27 -9.11 -9.70 13.46
N TRP A 28 -8.48 -8.53 13.31
CA TRP A 28 -8.19 -7.97 11.98
C TRP A 28 -6.71 -8.14 11.67
N LYS A 29 -6.40 -8.40 10.42
CA LYS A 29 -5.03 -8.46 9.90
C LYS A 29 -4.88 -7.47 8.76
N VAL A 30 -3.75 -6.78 8.71
CA VAL A 30 -3.41 -5.87 7.61
C VAL A 30 -2.02 -6.20 7.09
N THR A 31 -1.91 -6.25 5.77
CA THR A 31 -0.65 -6.49 5.06
C THR A 31 -0.52 -5.46 3.95
N LYS A 32 0.64 -4.79 3.87
CA LYS A 32 0.96 -3.94 2.71
C LYS A 32 1.41 -4.80 1.54
N LYS A 33 0.84 -4.54 0.36
CA LYS A 33 1.17 -5.25 -0.88
C LYS A 33 1.50 -4.28 -1.99
N LYS A 34 2.25 -4.78 -2.97
CA LYS A 34 2.40 -4.11 -4.26
C LYS A 34 1.46 -4.73 -5.26
N GLY A 35 0.61 -3.90 -5.87
CA GLY A 35 -0.03 -4.25 -7.12
C GLY A 35 0.94 -4.05 -8.27
N SER A 36 1.44 -5.15 -8.83
CA SER A 36 2.27 -5.10 -10.03
C SER A 36 1.43 -4.68 -11.22
N LEU A 37 1.92 -3.66 -11.94
CA LEU A 37 1.23 -3.05 -13.06
C LEU A 37 1.70 -3.75 -14.33
N SER A 38 1.05 -4.87 -14.66
CA SER A 38 1.33 -5.61 -15.89
C SER A 38 1.13 -4.68 -17.10
N GLY A 39 2.20 -4.45 -17.86
CA GLY A 39 2.18 -3.65 -19.09
C GLY A 39 2.87 -2.28 -19.01
N VAL A 40 3.29 -1.82 -17.82
CA VAL A 40 4.09 -0.59 -17.66
C VAL A 40 5.47 -0.95 -17.14
N GLY A 41 6.46 -0.98 -18.05
CA GLY A 41 7.83 -1.31 -17.71
C GLY A 41 8.86 -0.79 -18.71
N VAL A 42 10.11 -0.71 -18.27
CA VAL A 42 11.24 -0.21 -19.06
C VAL A 42 12.49 -1.00 -18.70
N SER A 43 13.41 -1.15 -19.66
CA SER A 43 14.76 -1.65 -19.36
C SER A 43 15.69 -0.47 -19.09
N VAL A 44 16.45 -0.52 -18.01
CA VAL A 44 17.45 0.52 -17.65
C VAL A 44 18.82 -0.11 -17.41
N SER A 45 19.87 0.50 -17.94
CA SER A 45 21.24 -0.08 -18.00
C SER A 45 22.01 -0.04 -16.66
N GLY A 46 21.31 0.04 -15.53
CA GLY A 46 21.91 0.05 -14.20
C GLY A 46 21.96 1.43 -13.53
N ALA A 47 22.59 1.45 -12.36
CA ALA A 47 22.66 2.65 -11.51
C ALA A 47 23.34 3.82 -12.23
N GLY A 48 22.70 4.99 -12.17
CA GLY A 48 23.17 6.23 -12.79
C GLY A 48 22.61 6.49 -14.19
N ALA A 49 22.09 5.46 -14.86
CA ALA A 49 21.25 5.63 -16.05
C ALA A 49 19.79 5.77 -15.62
N TYR A 50 19.07 6.74 -16.18
CA TYR A 50 17.66 6.93 -15.90
C TYR A 50 16.84 6.67 -17.15
N ALA A 51 15.74 5.95 -16.98
CA ALA A 51 14.73 5.73 -18.00
C ALA A 51 13.40 6.30 -17.52
N GLU A 52 12.68 6.98 -18.40
CA GLU A 52 11.31 7.42 -18.12
C GLU A 52 10.37 6.22 -18.23
N MET A 53 9.61 5.97 -17.16
CA MET A 53 8.54 5.00 -17.13
C MET A 53 7.22 5.75 -17.11
N SER A 54 6.47 5.62 -18.20
CA SER A 54 5.17 6.24 -18.38
C SER A 54 4.14 5.23 -18.85
N GLY A 55 2.93 5.31 -18.32
CA GLY A 55 1.82 4.46 -18.75
C GLY A 55 0.61 4.64 -17.85
N ASN A 56 -0.47 3.95 -18.16
CA ASN A 56 -1.65 3.94 -17.31
C ASN A 56 -2.15 2.51 -17.11
N PHE A 57 -2.86 2.31 -16.01
CA PHE A 57 -3.65 1.10 -15.83
C PHE A 57 -4.87 1.40 -14.96
N SER A 58 -5.96 0.69 -15.22
CA SER A 58 -7.17 0.79 -14.43
C SER A 58 -7.31 -0.40 -13.49
N PHE A 59 -7.98 -0.17 -12.36
CA PHE A 59 -8.29 -1.16 -11.35
C PHE A 59 -9.68 -0.91 -10.77
N THR A 60 -10.21 -1.93 -10.10
CA THR A 60 -11.45 -1.84 -9.31
C THR A 60 -11.11 -2.31 -7.91
N LEU A 61 -11.10 -1.40 -6.94
CA LEU A 61 -10.66 -1.64 -5.56
C LEU A 61 -11.46 -0.77 -4.59
N LYS A 62 -11.35 -1.04 -3.29
CA LYS A 62 -11.96 -0.22 -2.25
C LYS A 62 -11.09 0.99 -1.91
N HIS A 63 -11.71 2.12 -1.59
CA HIS A 63 -11.01 3.39 -1.36
C HIS A 63 -10.85 3.66 0.14
N MET A 64 -9.62 3.91 0.61
CA MET A 64 -9.34 4.12 2.04
C MET A 64 -10.10 5.33 2.60
N GLU A 65 -10.18 6.41 1.83
CA GLU A 65 -10.83 7.67 2.19
C GLU A 65 -12.37 7.55 2.25
N SER A 66 -12.95 6.41 1.88
CA SER A 66 -14.37 6.11 2.15
C SER A 66 -14.65 5.90 3.65
N SER A 67 -13.62 5.55 4.45
CA SER A 67 -13.76 5.38 5.90
C SER A 67 -13.73 6.73 6.61
N ARG A 68 -14.81 7.03 7.35
CA ARG A 68 -14.89 8.23 8.20
C ARG A 68 -13.88 8.14 9.34
N LYS A 69 -13.72 6.97 9.94
CA LYS A 69 -12.75 6.76 11.00
C LYS A 69 -11.32 6.98 10.50
N TYR A 70 -10.96 6.44 9.35
CA TYR A 70 -9.65 6.68 8.74
C TYR A 70 -9.39 8.17 8.52
N ASN A 71 -10.34 8.89 7.92
CA ASN A 71 -10.21 10.33 7.71
C ASN A 71 -10.04 11.11 9.03
N LYS A 72 -10.71 10.67 10.10
CA LYS A 72 -10.49 11.24 11.43
C LYS A 72 -9.07 10.96 11.93
N MET A 73 -8.60 9.72 11.84
CA MET A 73 -7.25 9.33 12.24
C MET A 73 -6.16 10.09 11.46
N VAL A 74 -6.35 10.30 10.16
CA VAL A 74 -5.47 11.12 9.31
C VAL A 74 -5.34 12.54 9.89
N ASN A 75 -6.45 13.14 10.31
CA ASN A 75 -6.46 14.48 10.87
C ASN A 75 -5.88 14.54 12.29
N ASP A 76 -6.23 13.59 13.15
CA ASP A 76 -5.85 13.55 14.57
C ASP A 76 -4.36 13.22 14.73
N TYR A 77 -3.86 12.24 13.98
CA TYR A 77 -2.48 11.75 14.08
C TYR A 77 -1.54 12.29 13.01
N LYS A 78 -2.03 13.18 12.14
CA LYS A 78 -1.26 13.77 11.03
C LYS A 78 -0.64 12.71 10.11
N ILE A 79 -1.42 11.66 9.84
CA ILE A 79 -1.01 10.58 8.93
C ILE A 79 -1.02 11.16 7.51
N SER A 80 0.15 11.22 6.89
CA SER A 80 0.30 11.71 5.51
C SER A 80 0.97 10.64 4.66
N GLY A 81 0.65 10.60 3.37
CA GLY A 81 1.32 9.71 2.42
C GLY A 81 0.52 8.47 2.01
N GLY A 82 -0.81 8.54 2.06
CA GLY A 82 -1.69 7.50 1.55
C GLY A 82 -1.47 6.14 2.22
N VAL A 83 -1.36 5.08 1.41
CA VAL A 83 -1.11 3.71 1.88
C VAL A 83 0.23 3.64 2.63
N SER A 84 1.30 4.19 2.05
CA SER A 84 2.65 4.17 2.64
C SER A 84 2.69 4.90 3.98
N GLY A 85 2.01 6.05 4.06
CA GLY A 85 1.86 6.86 5.26
C GLY A 85 1.13 6.14 6.38
N PHE A 86 -0.06 5.62 6.09
CA PHE A 86 -0.85 4.87 7.06
C PHE A 86 -0.12 3.61 7.53
N TRP A 87 0.51 2.88 6.61
CA TRP A 87 1.32 1.72 6.97
C TRP A 87 2.48 2.07 7.90
N SER A 88 3.21 3.14 7.59
CA SER A 88 4.32 3.61 8.43
C SER A 88 3.84 4.02 9.81
N TRP A 89 2.68 4.69 9.89
CA TRP A 89 2.07 5.05 11.17
C TRP A 89 1.66 3.82 11.98
N LEU A 90 1.05 2.81 11.35
CA LEU A 90 0.67 1.56 12.02
C LEU A 90 1.86 0.84 12.63
N THR A 91 2.98 0.75 11.91
CA THR A 91 4.17 0.01 12.33
C THR A 91 5.12 0.82 13.20
N PHE A 92 4.85 2.12 13.40
CA PHE A 92 5.69 2.97 14.24
C PHE A 92 5.34 2.84 15.73
N GLY A 93 6.34 2.49 16.53
CA GLY A 93 6.23 2.43 17.98
C GLY A 93 5.13 1.47 18.46
N ALA A 94 4.21 1.98 19.27
CA ALA A 94 3.09 1.22 19.82
C ALA A 94 1.73 1.59 19.18
N ASN A 95 1.70 2.34 18.08
CA ASN A 95 0.44 2.88 17.53
C ASN A 95 -0.61 1.79 17.26
N ALA A 96 -0.20 0.66 16.67
CA ALA A 96 -1.09 -0.47 16.40
C ALA A 96 -1.75 -1.06 17.67
N SER A 97 -1.04 -1.09 18.80
CA SER A 97 -1.58 -1.59 20.05
C SER A 97 -2.32 -0.52 20.86
N THR A 98 -1.88 0.74 20.79
CA THR A 98 -2.49 1.88 21.49
C THR A 98 -3.84 2.30 20.90
N HIS A 99 -3.98 2.31 19.57
CA HIS A 99 -5.17 2.83 18.88
C HIS A 99 -6.02 1.73 18.24
N LYS A 100 -5.96 0.53 18.81
CA LYS A 100 -6.52 -0.70 18.23
C LYS A 100 -7.99 -0.57 17.84
N GLU A 101 -8.84 -0.02 18.71
CA GLU A 101 -10.28 0.11 18.44
C GLU A 101 -10.57 1.05 17.26
N GLU A 102 -9.88 2.19 17.20
CA GLU A 102 -9.97 3.13 16.07
C GLU A 102 -9.49 2.49 14.77
N ILE A 103 -8.38 1.74 14.83
CA ILE A 103 -7.86 1.04 13.67
C ILE A 103 -8.87 -0.03 13.19
N GLN A 104 -9.40 -0.85 14.09
CA GLN A 104 -10.38 -1.88 13.72
C GLN A 104 -11.65 -1.29 13.11
N GLU A 105 -12.14 -0.17 13.64
CA GLU A 105 -13.29 0.53 13.08
C GLU A 105 -12.99 1.09 11.68
N ALA A 106 -11.80 1.68 11.48
CA ALA A 106 -11.36 2.14 10.15
C ALA A 106 -11.27 0.99 9.15
N LEU A 107 -10.62 -0.12 9.53
CA LEU A 107 -10.47 -1.30 8.66
C LEU A 107 -11.82 -1.92 8.30
N LYS A 108 -12.75 -1.96 9.26
CA LYS A 108 -14.12 -2.42 9.01
C LYS A 108 -14.83 -1.54 8.00
N GLU A 109 -14.81 -0.23 8.19
CA GLU A 109 -15.42 0.72 7.25
C GLU A 109 -14.82 0.61 5.84
N MET A 110 -13.49 0.58 5.72
CA MET A 110 -12.80 0.41 4.44
C MET A 110 -13.15 -0.92 3.76
N SER A 111 -13.19 -2.02 4.51
CA SER A 111 -13.48 -3.35 3.95
C SER A 111 -14.93 -3.50 3.49
N SER A 112 -15.86 -2.77 4.13
CA SER A 112 -17.28 -2.81 3.83
C SER A 112 -17.71 -1.77 2.80
N SER A 113 -16.81 -0.89 2.35
CA SER A 113 -17.12 0.11 1.33
C SER A 113 -17.41 -0.53 -0.03
N GLU A 114 -18.08 0.22 -0.91
CA GLU A 114 -18.17 -0.20 -2.31
C GLU A 114 -16.79 -0.15 -2.99
N GLU A 115 -16.62 -0.99 -4.01
CA GLU A 115 -15.47 -0.89 -4.90
C GLU A 115 -15.68 0.28 -5.87
N VAL A 116 -14.61 0.99 -6.16
CA VAL A 116 -14.58 2.08 -7.13
C VAL A 116 -13.60 1.74 -8.24
N ASN A 117 -13.88 2.25 -9.44
CA ASN A 117 -12.90 2.23 -10.51
C ASN A 117 -11.86 3.31 -10.26
N GLY A 118 -10.61 3.01 -10.50
CA GLY A 118 -9.53 3.97 -10.48
C GLY A 118 -8.57 3.72 -11.62
N THR A 119 -7.82 4.76 -11.98
CA THR A 119 -6.74 4.70 -12.95
C THR A 119 -5.49 5.30 -12.32
N VAL A 120 -4.38 4.56 -12.35
CA VAL A 120 -3.07 5.13 -12.02
C VAL A 120 -2.43 5.57 -13.32
N GLU A 121 -1.98 6.82 -13.35
CA GLU A 121 -1.13 7.33 -14.41
C GLU A 121 0.30 7.33 -13.87
N VAL A 122 1.11 6.40 -14.37
CA VAL A 122 2.52 6.30 -14.00
C VAL A 122 3.30 7.31 -14.81
N LYS A 123 4.09 8.12 -14.12
CA LYS A 123 5.11 8.99 -14.72
C LYS A 123 6.24 9.18 -13.72
N LEU A 124 7.34 8.48 -13.94
CA LEU A 124 8.52 8.54 -13.06
C LEU A 124 9.80 8.22 -13.83
N MET A 125 10.93 8.70 -13.31
CA MET A 125 12.25 8.28 -13.78
C MET A 125 12.77 7.16 -12.88
N VAL A 126 13.18 6.04 -13.47
CA VAL A 126 13.73 4.88 -12.75
C VAL A 126 15.19 4.65 -13.10
N THR A 127 15.97 4.16 -12.15
CA THR A 127 17.36 3.69 -12.37
C THR A 127 17.56 2.30 -11.76
N GLY A 128 18.56 1.56 -12.24
CA GLY A 128 18.92 0.27 -11.65
C GLY A 128 19.64 0.43 -10.30
N LEU A 129 19.79 -0.68 -9.57
CA LEU A 129 20.49 -0.69 -8.27
C LEU A 129 22.02 -0.68 -8.41
N TYR A 130 22.54 -1.33 -9.45
CA TYR A 130 23.98 -1.54 -9.63
C TYR A 130 24.47 -0.99 -10.97
N PRO A 131 25.64 -0.33 -11.04
CA PRO A 131 26.21 0.13 -12.31
C PRO A 131 26.45 -1.03 -13.29
N ASN A 132 26.21 -0.79 -14.58
CA ASN A 132 26.40 -1.76 -15.67
C ASN A 132 25.58 -3.06 -15.57
N VAL A 133 24.59 -3.12 -14.68
CA VAL A 133 23.63 -4.23 -14.60
C VAL A 133 22.31 -3.74 -15.15
N GLN A 134 21.95 -4.21 -16.35
CA GLN A 134 20.63 -3.94 -16.89
C GLN A 134 19.57 -4.61 -16.02
N VAL A 135 18.49 -3.88 -15.73
CA VAL A 135 17.33 -4.41 -15.05
C VAL A 135 16.06 -4.05 -15.83
N ASP A 136 15.11 -4.97 -15.85
CA ASP A 136 13.77 -4.71 -16.32
C ASP A 136 12.93 -4.21 -15.15
N ALA A 137 12.58 -2.93 -15.22
CA ALA A 137 11.79 -2.25 -14.21
C ALA A 137 10.30 -2.33 -14.57
N SER A 138 9.46 -2.65 -13.61
CA SER A 138 7.99 -2.58 -13.73
C SER A 138 7.42 -1.63 -12.69
N ALA A 139 6.40 -0.87 -13.08
CA ALA A 139 5.70 -0.01 -12.14
C ALA A 139 4.88 -0.83 -11.13
N TYR A 140 4.72 -0.31 -9.92
CA TYR A 140 3.80 -0.82 -8.91
C TYR A 140 2.98 0.31 -8.27
N VAL A 141 1.83 -0.04 -7.71
CA VAL A 141 1.11 0.79 -6.74
C VAL A 141 1.02 0.05 -5.40
N LEU A 142 1.18 0.77 -4.28
CA LEU A 142 0.97 0.24 -2.95
C LEU A 142 -0.51 0.16 -2.65
N VAL A 143 -0.90 -0.98 -2.06
CA VAL A 143 -2.25 -1.24 -1.56
C VAL A 143 -2.15 -1.88 -0.19
N LEU A 144 -3.23 -1.83 0.58
CA LEU A 144 -3.37 -2.63 1.80
C LEU A 144 -4.33 -3.77 1.54
N GLN A 145 -3.93 -4.98 1.92
CA GLN A 145 -4.84 -6.09 2.07
C GLN A 145 -5.29 -6.15 3.53
N ILE A 146 -6.59 -6.04 3.72
CA ILE A 146 -7.27 -6.17 5.00
C ILE A 146 -7.87 -7.57 5.04
N THR A 147 -7.68 -8.31 6.12
CA THR A 147 -8.29 -9.61 6.37
C THR A 147 -9.09 -9.54 7.66
N ASP A 148 -10.37 -9.87 7.59
CA ASP A 148 -11.26 -9.91 8.76
C ASP A 148 -11.11 -11.22 9.56
N ASP A 149 -11.90 -11.34 10.62
CA ASP A 149 -11.90 -12.48 11.53
C ASP A 149 -12.47 -13.77 10.91
N GLN A 150 -13.18 -13.65 9.78
CA GLN A 150 -13.70 -14.75 9.00
C GLN A 150 -12.73 -15.20 7.89
N GLY A 151 -11.62 -14.49 7.72
CA GLY A 151 -10.63 -14.73 6.67
C GLY A 151 -10.99 -14.09 5.33
N SER A 152 -12.05 -13.27 5.27
CA SER A 152 -12.39 -12.51 4.06
C SER A 152 -11.38 -11.41 3.84
N THR A 153 -10.97 -11.19 2.59
CA THR A 153 -9.96 -10.19 2.27
C THR A 153 -10.51 -9.05 1.41
N ALA A 154 -10.21 -7.83 1.78
CA ALA A 154 -10.44 -6.62 1.00
C ALA A 154 -9.10 -6.00 0.61
N THR A 155 -8.98 -5.52 -0.63
CA THR A 155 -7.81 -4.73 -1.06
C THR A 155 -8.22 -3.27 -1.20
N VAL A 156 -7.49 -2.39 -0.51
CA VAL A 156 -7.77 -0.96 -0.47
C VAL A 156 -6.58 -0.15 -0.97
N PHE A 157 -6.87 1.01 -1.56
CA PHE A 157 -5.88 1.97 -2.04
C PHE A 157 -6.21 3.38 -1.55
N SER A 158 -5.26 4.29 -1.67
CA SER A 158 -5.44 5.73 -1.44
C SER A 158 -5.00 6.49 -2.69
N ASP A 159 -5.73 7.55 -3.04
CA ASP A 159 -5.42 8.47 -4.13
C ASP A 159 -4.80 9.79 -3.63
N THR A 160 -4.62 9.95 -2.31
CA THR A 160 -4.22 11.23 -1.70
C THR A 160 -2.72 11.51 -1.77
N ALA A 161 -1.88 10.47 -1.95
CA ALA A 161 -0.44 10.64 -2.09
C ALA A 161 0.20 9.67 -3.11
N PRO A 162 -0.19 9.72 -4.39
CA PRO A 162 0.31 8.82 -5.44
C PRO A 162 1.84 8.76 -5.52
N LYS A 163 2.53 9.88 -5.27
CA LYS A 163 4.00 9.96 -5.31
C LYS A 163 4.71 9.07 -4.28
N ASN A 164 4.02 8.72 -3.20
CA ASN A 164 4.54 7.85 -2.14
C ASN A 164 4.09 6.39 -2.32
N ASP A 165 3.02 6.18 -3.08
CA ASP A 165 2.39 4.88 -3.26
C ASP A 165 2.69 4.24 -4.62
N VAL A 166 3.10 5.02 -5.63
CA VAL A 166 3.55 4.52 -6.94
C VAL A 166 5.06 4.47 -6.99
N GLY A 167 5.63 3.37 -7.46
CA GLY A 167 7.06 3.20 -7.61
C GLY A 167 7.43 2.20 -8.69
N ALA A 168 8.70 1.80 -8.72
CA ALA A 168 9.21 0.81 -9.66
C ALA A 168 9.95 -0.31 -8.93
N GLN A 169 9.92 -1.51 -9.50
CA GLN A 169 10.61 -2.68 -8.99
C GLN A 169 11.24 -3.51 -10.10
N ASP A 170 12.23 -4.33 -9.76
CA ASP A 170 12.80 -5.33 -10.68
C ASP A 170 11.98 -6.64 -10.70
N GLU A 171 12.42 -7.59 -11.51
CA GLU A 171 11.85 -8.95 -11.62
C GLU A 171 11.87 -9.74 -10.31
N ASN A 172 12.74 -9.36 -9.36
CA ASN A 172 12.88 -9.95 -8.04
C ASN A 172 12.08 -9.20 -6.97
N TYR A 173 11.23 -8.24 -7.37
CA TYR A 173 10.39 -7.39 -6.52
C TYR A 173 11.18 -6.41 -5.63
N ASN A 174 12.47 -6.22 -5.89
CA ASN A 174 13.27 -5.20 -5.20
C ASN A 174 12.82 -3.82 -5.65
N ASN A 175 12.68 -2.89 -4.71
CA ASN A 175 12.43 -1.49 -5.05
C ASN A 175 13.61 -0.91 -5.82
N LEU A 176 13.31 -0.31 -6.97
CA LEU A 176 14.28 0.46 -7.74
C LEU A 176 14.24 1.93 -7.32
N PRO A 177 15.39 2.63 -7.31
CA PRO A 177 15.39 4.06 -7.04
C PRO A 177 14.60 4.80 -8.13
N VAL A 178 13.70 5.67 -7.69
CA VAL A 178 12.90 6.53 -8.56
C VAL A 178 13.14 8.00 -8.23
N LYS A 179 13.02 8.87 -9.23
CA LYS A 179 12.99 10.33 -9.06
C LYS A 179 11.93 10.92 -10.00
N ASP A 180 11.65 12.20 -9.84
CA ASP A 180 10.69 12.93 -10.67
C ASP A 180 9.34 12.19 -10.78
N ASN A 181 8.89 11.63 -9.65
CA ASN A 181 7.64 10.89 -9.59
C ASN A 181 6.46 11.87 -9.64
N GLU A 182 5.88 11.98 -10.84
CA GLU A 182 4.70 12.77 -11.17
C GLU A 182 3.45 11.91 -11.33
N SER A 183 3.52 10.64 -10.90
CA SER A 183 2.40 9.71 -11.02
C SER A 183 1.17 10.21 -10.26
N THR A 184 -0.01 9.89 -10.78
CA THR A 184 -1.31 10.25 -10.21
C THR A 184 -2.19 9.01 -10.04
N ILE A 185 -3.22 9.11 -9.20
CA ILE A 185 -4.30 8.13 -9.08
C ILE A 185 -5.60 8.92 -9.21
N VAL A 186 -6.46 8.52 -10.13
CA VAL A 186 -7.72 9.18 -10.46
C VAL A 186 -8.86 8.19 -10.28
N LEU A 187 -10.00 8.66 -9.76
CA LEU A 187 -11.26 7.91 -9.62
C LEU A 187 -12.22 8.19 -10.78
#